data_AF-A0A918UNY7-F1
#
_entry.id   AF-A0A918UNY7-F1
#
_cell.length_a   1.000
_cell.length_b   1.000
_cell.length_c   1.000
_cell.angle_alpha   90.00
_cell.angle_beta   90.00
_cell.angle_gamma   90.00
#
_symmetry.space_group_name_H-M   'P 1'
#
loop_
_entity.id
_entity.type
_entity.pdbx_description
1 polymer ?
#
loop_
_entity_poly.entity_id
_entity_poly.type
_entity_poly.pdbx_seq_one_letter_code
_entity_poly.pdbx_strand_id
1 'polypeptide(L)'
;MADTASVPPPDFAPLPPFSGDDTVCVMCSHPEAFTVFRPSVARLLVEEYNGRTERRGPLPARLERQCQRCDYQWDEALNPSLGPRPATLDDIALALQHAHQGWALDLSPECAEHMAEALLRMFHLHVRPDHLLWAQGPPLLLIPADVAEAARQQLDPHLTAQVPIAVPPPAPAPGQPKAVLNGGGEPCFFPAAPTPLQDRHQPESTS
;
A
#
# COMPACT_ATOMS: atom_id res chain seq x y z
N MET A 1 3.91 11.45 46.18
CA MET A 1 3.23 11.09 44.92
C MET A 1 3.41 12.28 44.01
N ALA A 2 4.31 12.17 43.03
CA ALA A 2 4.63 13.29 42.15
C ALA A 2 3.57 13.36 41.04
N ASP A 3 2.81 14.45 41.02
CA ASP A 3 1.90 14.79 39.93
C ASP A 3 2.69 14.81 38.62
N THR A 4 2.39 13.84 37.77
CA THR A 4 2.91 13.80 36.40
C THR A 4 2.16 14.88 35.64
N ALA A 5 2.75 16.09 35.59
CA ALA A 5 2.19 17.20 34.84
C ALA A 5 1.94 16.75 33.39
N SER A 6 0.66 16.79 32.98
CA SER A 6 0.23 16.50 31.63
C SER A 6 0.83 17.56 30.70
N VAL A 7 1.97 17.25 30.09
CA VAL A 7 2.55 18.07 29.02
C VAL A 7 1.52 18.11 27.89
N PRO A 8 1.08 19.31 27.45
CA PRO A 8 0.16 19.41 26.32
C PRO A 8 0.77 18.70 25.10
N PRO A 9 -0.02 17.99 24.30
CA PRO A 9 0.51 17.32 23.12
C PRO A 9 1.22 18.35 22.25
N PRO A 10 2.42 18.05 21.74
CA PRO A 10 3.13 18.98 20.87
C PRO A 10 2.25 19.27 19.64
N ASP A 11 2.11 20.55 19.30
CA ASP A 11 1.41 20.97 18.09
C ASP A 11 2.13 20.34 16.88
N PHE A 12 1.51 19.31 16.31
CA PHE A 12 2.06 18.65 15.13
C PHE A 12 2.06 19.64 13.98
N ALA A 13 3.24 19.92 13.43
CA ALA A 13 3.32 20.61 12.15
C ALA A 13 2.49 19.79 11.14
N PRO A 14 1.54 20.41 10.42
CA PRO A 14 0.72 19.70 9.46
C PRO A 14 1.62 19.07 8.39
N LEU A 15 1.36 17.81 8.07
CA LEU A 15 2.07 17.14 6.99
C LEU A 15 1.79 17.85 5.66
N PRO A 16 2.76 17.88 4.72
CA PRO A 16 2.50 18.30 3.35
C PRO A 16 1.33 17.51 2.75
N PRO A 17 0.47 18.13 1.91
CA PRO A 17 -0.62 17.42 1.27
C PRO A 17 -0.10 16.30 0.35
N PHE A 18 -0.95 15.31 0.07
CA PHE A 18 -0.65 14.24 -0.88
C PHE A 18 -0.39 14.84 -2.27
N SER A 19 0.81 14.61 -2.81
CA SER A 19 1.26 15.20 -4.08
C SER A 19 0.70 14.50 -5.33
N GLY A 20 -0.02 13.39 -5.17
CA GLY A 20 -0.44 12.51 -6.28
C GLY A 20 0.42 11.26 -6.42
N ASP A 21 0.04 10.37 -7.32
CA ASP A 21 0.77 9.12 -7.55
C ASP A 21 2.13 9.37 -8.23
N ASP A 22 2.17 10.31 -9.18
CA ASP A 22 3.36 10.71 -9.94
C ASP A 22 4.07 11.91 -9.30
N THR A 23 4.69 11.71 -8.13
CA THR A 23 5.40 12.78 -7.39
C THR A 23 6.88 12.89 -7.77
N VAL A 24 7.40 14.12 -7.90
CA VAL A 24 8.81 14.40 -8.17
C VAL A 24 9.60 14.58 -6.89
N CYS A 25 10.83 14.06 -6.85
CA CYS A 25 11.71 14.24 -5.70
C CYS A 25 12.06 15.72 -5.50
N VAL A 26 11.77 16.27 -4.32
CA VAL A 26 12.06 17.68 -3.98
C VAL A 26 13.55 18.01 -3.91
N MET A 27 14.44 17.01 -3.81
CA MET A 27 15.88 17.21 -3.73
C MET A 27 16.60 17.13 -5.10
N CYS A 28 16.19 16.21 -5.97
CA CYS A 28 16.90 15.96 -7.24
C CYS A 28 16.01 15.99 -8.49
N SER A 29 14.72 16.28 -8.34
CA SER A 29 13.71 16.37 -9.40
C SER A 29 13.51 15.11 -10.23
N HIS A 30 13.90 13.94 -9.72
CA HIS A 30 13.63 12.65 -10.36
C HIS A 30 12.13 12.28 -10.20
N PRO A 31 11.46 11.77 -11.25
CA PRO A 31 10.00 11.57 -11.25
C PRO A 31 9.51 10.32 -10.52
N GLU A 32 10.41 9.45 -10.05
CA GLU A 32 10.02 8.19 -9.42
C GLU A 32 10.35 8.17 -7.92
N ALA A 33 9.36 7.78 -7.11
CA ALA A 33 9.50 7.59 -5.68
C ALA A 33 8.71 6.35 -5.21
N PHE A 34 9.35 5.53 -4.37
CA PHE A 34 8.64 4.47 -3.64
C PHE A 34 7.73 5.09 -2.59
N THR A 35 6.59 4.44 -2.34
CA THR A 35 5.60 4.92 -1.37
C THR A 35 5.29 3.81 -0.39
N VAL A 36 5.47 4.11 0.89
CA VAL A 36 5.22 3.17 1.99
C VAL A 36 4.23 3.80 2.96
N PHE A 37 3.12 3.11 3.23
CA PHE A 37 2.20 3.53 4.26
C PHE A 37 2.83 3.35 5.64
N ARG A 38 2.79 4.41 6.45
CA ARG A 38 3.22 4.40 7.85
C ARG A 38 1.99 4.61 8.75
N PRO A 39 1.63 3.64 9.60
CA PRO A 39 0.49 3.80 10.52
C PRO A 39 0.76 4.88 11.56
N SER A 40 -0.31 5.34 12.23
CA SER A 40 -0.16 6.30 13.32
C SER A 40 0.62 5.69 14.49
N VAL A 41 1.52 6.49 15.04
CA VAL A 41 2.33 6.14 16.19
C VAL A 41 1.85 7.02 17.34
N ALA A 42 1.14 6.43 18.31
CA ALA A 42 0.51 7.19 19.38
C ALA A 42 1.46 7.55 20.53
N ARG A 43 2.58 6.84 20.67
CA ARG A 43 3.57 7.05 21.73
C ARG A 43 4.91 7.37 21.13
N LEU A 44 5.70 8.19 21.82
CA LEU A 44 7.10 8.41 21.48
C LEU A 44 7.78 7.04 21.32
N LEU A 45 8.18 6.71 20.09
CA LEU A 45 8.89 5.48 19.80
C LEU A 45 10.37 5.80 19.79
N VAL A 46 11.08 5.08 20.66
CA VAL A 46 12.50 5.21 20.86
C VAL A 46 13.12 4.07 20.08
N GLU A 47 13.53 4.33 18.83
CA GLU A 47 14.22 3.32 18.01
C GLU A 47 15.72 3.47 18.21
N GLU A 48 16.40 2.38 18.52
CA GLU A 48 17.86 2.34 18.47
C GLU A 48 18.29 1.94 17.06
N TYR A 49 18.91 2.89 16.35
CA TYR A 49 19.50 2.66 15.05
C TYR A 49 21.00 2.98 15.12
N ASN A 50 21.85 1.99 14.85
CA ASN A 50 23.32 2.11 14.91
C ASN A 50 23.84 2.71 16.24
N GLY A 51 23.26 2.30 17.38
CA GLY A 51 23.64 2.82 18.70
C GLY A 51 23.22 4.27 18.96
N ARG A 52 22.44 4.88 18.06
CA ARG A 52 21.77 6.15 18.30
C ARG A 52 20.31 5.90 18.60
N THR A 53 19.86 6.52 19.68
CA THR A 53 18.47 6.52 20.09
C THR A 53 17.73 7.59 19.30
N GLU A 54 17.12 7.22 18.18
CA GLU A 54 16.23 8.11 17.43
C GLU A 54 14.88 8.17 18.14
N ARG A 55 14.53 9.37 18.62
CA ARG A 55 13.22 9.65 19.19
C ARG A 55 12.29 10.06 18.06
N ARG A 56 11.43 9.15 17.62
CA ARG A 56 10.29 9.51 16.78
C ARG A 56 9.12 9.90 17.67
N GLY A 57 8.64 11.13 17.47
CA GLY A 57 7.46 11.67 18.12
C GLY A 57 6.22 10.79 17.92
N PRO A 58 5.13 11.06 18.64
CA PRO A 58 3.83 10.67 18.13
C PRO A 58 3.69 11.22 16.70
N LEU A 59 3.25 10.40 15.75
CA LEU A 59 3.13 10.79 14.35
C LEU A 59 1.77 10.30 13.82
N PRO A 60 1.04 11.11 13.05
CA PRO A 60 -0.18 10.66 12.40
C PRO A 60 0.13 9.59 11.36
N ALA A 61 -0.92 8.90 10.91
CA ALA A 61 -0.82 8.02 9.75
C ALA A 61 -0.44 8.86 8.52
N ARG A 62 0.50 8.36 7.71
CA ARG A 62 1.14 9.13 6.64
C ARG A 62 1.68 8.23 5.53
N LEU A 63 2.05 8.84 4.42
CA LEU A 63 2.77 8.20 3.33
C LEU A 63 4.24 8.64 3.40
N GLU A 64 5.14 7.68 3.59
CA GLU A 64 6.57 7.92 3.48
C GLU A 64 6.99 7.68 2.02
N ARG A 65 7.62 8.68 1.42
CA ARG A 65 8.17 8.60 0.07
C ARG A 65 9.67 8.41 0.14
N GLN A 66 10.24 7.65 -0.79
CA GLN A 66 11.67 7.51 -0.97
C GLN A 66 12.03 7.67 -2.45
N CYS A 67 12.88 8.64 -2.78
CA CYS A 67 13.34 8.83 -4.16
C CYS A 67 14.15 7.62 -4.64
N GLN A 68 13.83 7.08 -5.83
CA GLN A 68 14.59 5.95 -6.40
C GLN A 68 16.05 6.29 -6.76
N ARG A 69 16.37 7.58 -6.94
CA ARG A 69 17.69 8.02 -7.41
C ARG A 69 18.65 8.42 -6.29
N CYS A 70 18.18 9.22 -5.33
CA CYS A 70 19.04 9.78 -4.28
C CYS A 70 18.67 9.31 -2.86
N ASP A 71 17.73 8.39 -2.73
CA ASP A 71 17.23 7.82 -1.47
C ASP A 71 16.70 8.86 -0.46
N TYR A 72 16.49 10.11 -0.88
CA TYR A 72 15.88 11.11 -0.04
C TYR A 72 14.47 10.69 0.36
N GLN A 73 14.17 10.77 1.66
CA GLN A 73 12.89 10.39 2.25
C GLN A 73 12.14 11.63 2.72
N TRP A 74 10.84 11.66 2.46
CA TRP A 74 9.94 12.68 2.98
C TRP A 74 8.57 12.10 3.30
N ASP A 75 7.85 12.75 4.20
CA ASP A 75 6.51 12.35 4.61
C ASP A 75 5.45 13.24 3.96
N GLU A 76 4.36 12.63 3.50
CA GLU A 76 3.17 13.28 2.98
C GLU A 76 1.94 12.83 3.78
N ALA A 77 0.91 13.67 3.80
CA ALA A 77 -0.41 13.27 4.26
C ALA A 77 -0.94 12.08 3.44
N LEU A 78 -1.85 11.31 4.04
CA LEU A 78 -2.56 10.28 3.30
C LEU A 78 -3.30 10.89 2.10
N ASN A 79 -3.42 10.12 1.02
CA ASN A 79 -4.32 10.48 -0.07
C ASN A 79 -5.71 10.75 0.53
N PRO A 80 -6.23 11.99 0.43
CA PRO A 80 -7.55 12.28 0.98
C PRO A 80 -8.52 11.35 0.29
N SER A 81 -9.14 10.44 1.06
CA SER A 81 -10.29 9.73 0.54
C SER A 81 -11.26 10.82 0.10
N LEU A 82 -11.71 10.78 -1.17
CA LEU A 82 -12.71 11.75 -1.66
C LEU A 82 -13.94 11.82 -0.76
N GLY A 83 -14.11 10.82 0.11
CA GLY A 83 -15.04 10.82 1.20
C GLY A 83 -16.47 10.68 0.69
N PRO A 84 -17.41 10.37 1.58
CA PRO A 84 -18.80 10.57 1.24
C PRO A 84 -19.04 12.07 1.00
N ARG A 85 -19.41 12.45 -0.22
CA ARG A 85 -19.91 13.79 -0.51
C ARG A 85 -21.44 13.79 -0.53
N PRO A 86 -22.13 14.90 -0.22
CA PRO A 86 -23.56 14.98 -0.40
C PRO A 86 -23.94 14.63 -1.85
N ALA A 87 -25.00 13.83 -2.00
CA ALA A 87 -25.52 13.47 -3.32
C ALA A 87 -26.20 14.68 -3.97
N THR A 88 -25.93 14.90 -5.26
CA THR A 88 -26.70 15.87 -6.05
C THR A 88 -27.94 15.20 -6.63
N LEU A 89 -28.88 16.03 -7.10
CA LEU A 89 -30.07 15.56 -7.81
C LEU A 89 -29.68 14.76 -9.06
N ASP A 90 -28.72 15.27 -9.84
CA ASP A 90 -28.21 14.62 -11.05
C ASP A 90 -27.60 13.24 -10.74
N ASP A 91 -26.83 13.13 -9.65
CA ASP A 91 -26.26 11.85 -9.23
C ASP A 91 -27.37 10.82 -9.01
N ILE A 92 -28.39 11.17 -8.23
CA ILE A 92 -29.46 10.24 -7.87
C ILE A 92 -30.32 9.91 -9.08
N ALA A 93 -30.65 10.90 -9.93
CA ALA A 93 -31.40 10.68 -11.16
C ALA A 93 -30.64 9.72 -12.09
N LEU A 94 -29.34 9.92 -12.27
CA LEU A 94 -28.48 9.03 -13.06
C LEU A 94 -28.43 7.61 -12.46
N ALA A 95 -28.29 7.50 -11.14
CA ALA A 95 -28.28 6.20 -10.47
C ALA A 95 -29.61 5.45 -10.62
N LEU A 96 -30.75 6.14 -10.54
CA LEU A 96 -32.07 5.57 -10.83
C LEU A 96 -32.18 5.14 -12.30
N GLN A 97 -31.64 5.95 -13.22
CA GLN A 97 -31.59 5.62 -14.64
C GLN A 97 -30.67 4.42 -14.93
N HIS A 98 -29.60 4.20 -14.18
CA HIS A 98 -28.79 3.00 -14.33
C HIS A 98 -29.42 1.78 -13.67
N ALA A 99 -30.04 1.95 -12.50
CA ALA A 99 -30.63 0.86 -11.74
C ALA A 99 -31.83 0.18 -12.45
N HIS A 100 -32.57 0.92 -13.29
CA HIS A 100 -33.68 0.33 -14.04
C HIS A 100 -33.24 -0.40 -15.32
N GLN A 101 -31.98 -0.28 -15.76
CA GLN A 101 -31.50 -0.99 -16.95
C GLN A 101 -31.66 -2.50 -16.73
N GLY A 102 -32.46 -3.16 -17.57
CA GLY A 102 -32.76 -4.59 -17.47
C GLY A 102 -34.07 -4.94 -16.74
N TRP A 103 -34.83 -3.95 -16.27
CA TRP A 103 -36.18 -4.14 -15.73
C TRP A 103 -37.24 -3.90 -16.81
N ALA A 104 -38.44 -4.46 -16.62
CA ALA A 104 -39.52 -4.37 -17.59
C ALA A 104 -40.18 -2.97 -17.69
N LEU A 105 -39.81 -2.03 -16.81
CA LEU A 105 -40.35 -0.68 -16.77
C LEU A 105 -39.26 0.31 -17.18
N ASP A 106 -39.45 0.94 -18.34
CA ASP A 106 -38.59 2.05 -18.77
C ASP A 106 -38.88 3.26 -17.89
N LEU A 107 -37.85 3.73 -17.17
CA LEU A 107 -37.95 4.92 -16.33
C LEU A 107 -37.56 6.13 -17.17
N SER A 108 -38.54 6.99 -17.49
CA SER A 108 -38.23 8.22 -18.23
C SER A 108 -37.29 9.14 -17.42
N PRO A 109 -36.44 9.94 -18.09
CA PRO A 109 -35.52 10.85 -17.40
C PRO A 109 -36.23 11.80 -16.43
N GLU A 110 -37.40 12.32 -16.83
CA GLU A 110 -38.21 13.24 -16.02
C GLU A 110 -38.76 12.55 -14.76
N CYS A 111 -39.14 11.27 -14.88
CA CYS A 111 -39.60 10.49 -13.73
C CYS A 111 -38.45 10.21 -12.75
N ALA A 112 -37.27 9.88 -13.26
CA ALA A 112 -36.08 9.67 -12.43
C ALA A 112 -35.67 10.94 -11.68
N GLU A 113 -35.73 12.10 -12.32
CA GLU A 113 -35.47 13.40 -11.71
C GLU A 113 -36.47 13.71 -10.59
N HIS A 114 -37.77 13.51 -10.85
CA HIS A 114 -38.80 13.71 -9.83
C HIS A 114 -38.63 12.80 -8.61
N MET A 115 -38.26 11.53 -8.85
CA MET A 115 -37.94 10.59 -7.77
C MET A 115 -36.69 11.02 -7.00
N ALA A 116 -35.67 11.52 -7.68
CA ALA A 116 -34.45 12.02 -7.06
C ALA A 116 -34.74 13.21 -6.12
N GLU A 117 -35.56 14.17 -6.55
CA GLU A 117 -36.02 15.28 -5.71
C GLU A 117 -36.74 14.81 -4.45
N ALA A 118 -37.66 13.85 -4.61
CA ALA A 118 -38.41 13.28 -3.48
C ALA A 118 -37.47 12.59 -2.48
N LEU A 119 -36.49 11.82 -2.98
CA LEU A 119 -35.49 11.14 -2.16
C LEU A 119 -34.60 12.13 -1.40
N LEU A 120 -34.12 13.19 -2.05
CA LEU A 120 -33.32 14.24 -1.39
C LEU A 120 -34.11 14.98 -0.31
N ARG A 121 -35.43 15.15 -0.49
CA ARG A 121 -36.29 15.75 0.53
C ARG A 121 -36.46 14.87 1.76
N MET A 122 -36.42 13.55 1.57
CA MET A 122 -36.65 12.57 2.63
C MET A 122 -35.37 12.12 3.34
N PHE A 123 -34.22 12.15 2.67
CA PHE A 123 -33.00 11.52 3.14
C PHE A 123 -31.75 12.38 2.93
N HIS A 124 -30.78 12.27 3.85
CA HIS A 124 -29.43 12.85 3.68
C HIS A 124 -28.52 11.87 2.95
N LEU A 125 -28.67 11.80 1.63
CA LEU A 125 -27.92 10.89 0.78
C LEU A 125 -26.48 11.36 0.56
N HIS A 126 -25.54 10.42 0.63
CA HIS A 126 -24.13 10.65 0.34
C HIS A 126 -23.66 9.72 -0.77
N VAL A 127 -22.93 10.27 -1.72
CA VAL A 127 -22.27 9.52 -2.80
C VAL A 127 -20.90 9.07 -2.32
N ARG A 128 -20.62 7.80 -2.56
CA ARG A 128 -19.31 7.17 -2.37
C ARG A 128 -18.63 7.08 -3.72
N PRO A 129 -17.66 7.98 -4.05
CA PRO A 129 -17.03 8.00 -5.38
C PRO A 129 -16.28 6.71 -5.71
N ASP A 130 -15.86 5.97 -4.68
CA ASP A 130 -15.18 4.68 -4.75
C ASP A 130 -16.13 3.51 -5.09
N HIS A 131 -17.44 3.71 -5.01
CA HIS A 131 -18.41 2.65 -5.26
C HIS A 131 -18.74 2.52 -6.76
N LEU A 132 -18.76 1.27 -7.25
CA LEU A 132 -18.88 0.95 -8.69
C LEU A 132 -20.08 1.59 -9.40
N LEU A 133 -21.18 1.82 -8.67
CA LEU A 133 -22.37 2.54 -9.19
C LEU A 133 -22.04 3.95 -9.73
N TRP A 134 -21.00 4.59 -9.18
CA TRP A 134 -20.63 5.98 -9.44
C TRP A 134 -19.36 6.13 -10.27
N ALA A 135 -18.68 5.03 -10.61
CA ALA A 135 -17.49 5.08 -11.44
C ALA A 135 -17.89 5.53 -12.86
N GLN A 136 -17.54 6.76 -13.22
CA GLN A 136 -17.76 7.32 -14.58
C GLN A 136 -16.80 6.73 -15.62
N GLY A 137 -16.58 5.42 -15.58
CA GLY A 137 -15.98 4.68 -16.68
C GLY A 137 -17.07 4.19 -17.63
N PRO A 138 -16.73 3.80 -18.87
CA PRO A 138 -17.61 2.89 -19.61
C PRO A 138 -18.00 1.77 -18.63
N PRO A 139 -19.29 1.40 -18.54
CA PRO A 139 -19.71 0.33 -17.64
C PRO A 139 -18.71 -0.78 -17.87
N LEU A 140 -17.99 -1.20 -16.82
CA LEU A 140 -17.21 -2.42 -16.90
C LEU A 140 -18.24 -3.42 -17.35
N LEU A 141 -18.21 -3.77 -18.64
CA LEU A 141 -19.17 -4.68 -19.23
C LEU A 141 -19.01 -5.90 -18.35
N LEU A 142 -19.96 -6.09 -17.45
CA LEU A 142 -20.14 -7.35 -16.76
C LEU A 142 -20.46 -8.25 -17.93
N ILE A 143 -19.41 -8.83 -18.50
CA ILE A 143 -19.50 -9.76 -19.61
C ILE A 143 -20.55 -10.74 -19.11
N PRO A 144 -21.72 -10.79 -19.77
CA PRO A 144 -22.82 -11.64 -19.34
C PRO A 144 -22.23 -13.02 -19.03
N ALA A 145 -22.64 -13.66 -17.93
CA ALA A 145 -21.97 -14.87 -17.45
C ALA A 145 -21.86 -15.93 -18.56
N ASP A 146 -22.85 -15.97 -19.47
CA ASP A 146 -22.90 -16.73 -20.70
C ASP A 146 -21.84 -16.33 -21.75
N VAL A 147 -21.53 -15.04 -21.91
CA VAL A 147 -20.43 -14.56 -22.78
C VAL A 147 -19.07 -14.81 -22.12
N ALA A 148 -18.96 -14.73 -20.79
CA ALA A 148 -17.74 -15.05 -20.05
C ALA A 148 -17.45 -16.57 -20.09
N GLU A 149 -18.50 -17.38 -20.07
CA GLU A 149 -18.43 -18.83 -20.19
C GLU A 149 -18.20 -19.27 -21.64
N ALA A 150 -18.80 -18.61 -22.63
CA ALA A 150 -18.48 -18.80 -24.05
C ALA A 150 -17.03 -18.37 -24.38
N ALA A 151 -16.55 -17.26 -23.82
CA ALA A 151 -15.16 -16.84 -23.95
C ALA A 151 -14.19 -17.83 -23.27
N ARG A 152 -14.57 -18.40 -22.12
CA ARG A 152 -13.82 -19.50 -21.47
C ARG A 152 -13.81 -20.78 -22.30
N GLN A 153 -14.89 -21.09 -23.02
CA GLN A 153 -14.98 -22.26 -23.91
C GLN A 153 -14.27 -22.04 -25.25
N GLN A 154 -14.14 -20.79 -25.71
CA GLN A 154 -13.38 -20.41 -26.90
C GLN A 154 -11.88 -20.21 -26.65
N LEU A 155 -11.43 -20.17 -25.38
CA LEU A 155 -10.02 -20.40 -25.07
C LEU A 155 -9.71 -21.86 -25.42
N ASP A 156 -9.17 -22.02 -26.62
CA ASP A 156 -8.71 -23.28 -27.20
C ASP A 156 -7.91 -24.08 -26.14
N PRO A 157 -8.37 -25.26 -25.69
CA PRO A 157 -7.65 -26.08 -24.70
C PRO A 157 -6.27 -26.52 -25.20
N HIS A 158 -5.96 -26.29 -26.47
CA HIS A 158 -4.66 -26.54 -27.08
C HIS A 158 -3.70 -25.32 -27.08
N LEU A 159 -4.13 -24.13 -26.66
CA LEU A 159 -3.29 -22.92 -26.52
C LEU A 159 -2.78 -22.71 -25.08
N THR A 160 -2.76 -23.74 -24.24
CA THR A 160 -1.86 -23.73 -23.07
C THR A 160 -0.43 -23.82 -23.58
N ALA A 161 0.16 -22.64 -23.74
CA ALA A 161 1.57 -22.34 -23.76
C ALA A 161 2.42 -23.49 -23.19
N GLN A 162 3.04 -24.29 -24.07
CA GLN A 162 4.26 -25.02 -23.74
C GLN A 162 5.40 -24.00 -23.57
N VAL A 163 5.30 -23.13 -22.57
CA VAL A 163 6.51 -22.49 -22.05
C VAL A 163 7.20 -23.61 -21.28
N PRO A 164 8.36 -24.12 -21.75
CA PRO A 164 9.12 -25.07 -20.96
C PRO A 164 9.45 -24.40 -19.65
N ILE A 165 8.77 -24.81 -18.58
CA ILE A 165 9.15 -24.47 -17.22
C ILE A 165 10.48 -25.18 -17.01
N ALA A 166 11.58 -24.45 -17.18
CA ALA A 166 12.88 -24.89 -16.75
C ALA A 166 12.80 -25.04 -15.23
N VAL A 167 12.52 -26.26 -14.77
CA VAL A 167 12.59 -26.59 -13.35
C VAL A 167 14.04 -26.36 -12.93
N PRO A 168 14.34 -25.35 -12.07
CA PRO A 168 15.69 -25.17 -11.59
C PRO A 168 16.11 -26.47 -10.87
N PRO A 169 17.35 -26.93 -11.07
CA PRO A 169 17.83 -28.12 -10.40
C PRO A 169 17.62 -27.97 -8.89
N PRO A 170 17.27 -29.06 -8.18
CA PRO A 170 17.03 -29.03 -6.75
C PRO A 170 18.22 -28.41 -6.03
N ALA A 171 17.95 -27.48 -5.11
CA ALA A 171 18.97 -26.86 -4.30
C ALA A 171 19.81 -27.97 -3.61
N PRO A 172 21.15 -27.86 -3.62
CA PRO A 172 21.99 -28.84 -2.98
C PRO A 172 21.62 -28.95 -1.50
N ALA A 173 21.46 -30.17 -1.01
CA ALA A 173 21.13 -30.42 0.39
C ALA A 173 22.15 -29.73 1.31
N PRO A 174 21.69 -29.07 2.39
CA PRO A 174 22.59 -28.45 3.35
C PRO A 174 23.49 -29.53 3.96
N GLY A 175 24.78 -29.50 3.61
CA GLY A 175 25.79 -30.42 4.14
C GLY A 175 26.63 -31.17 3.11
N GLN A 176 26.41 -31.02 1.80
CA GLN A 176 27.34 -31.60 0.83
C GLN A 176 28.63 -30.76 0.72
N PRO A 177 29.82 -31.36 0.93
CA PRO A 177 31.08 -30.66 0.73
C PRO A 177 31.22 -30.29 -0.74
N LYS A 178 31.40 -28.99 -1.03
CA LYS A 178 31.70 -28.50 -2.37
C LYS A 178 32.97 -29.18 -2.88
N ALA A 179 32.85 -30.00 -3.92
CA ALA A 179 34.00 -30.44 -4.70
C ALA A 179 34.62 -29.21 -5.38
N VAL A 180 35.66 -28.65 -4.76
CA VAL A 180 36.49 -27.61 -5.35
C VAL A 180 37.24 -28.26 -6.52
N LEU A 181 36.76 -28.01 -7.75
CA LEU A 181 37.55 -28.25 -8.94
C LEU A 181 38.73 -27.27 -8.90
N ASN A 182 39.87 -27.80 -8.48
CA ASN A 182 41.17 -27.13 -8.47
C ASN A 182 41.57 -26.76 -9.91
N GLY A 183 41.22 -25.55 -10.33
CA GLY A 183 41.92 -24.83 -11.39
C GLY A 183 43.08 -24.06 -10.76
N GLY A 184 44.31 -24.47 -11.08
CA GLY A 184 45.57 -24.00 -10.47
C GLY A 184 45.73 -22.49 -10.33
N GLY A 185 45.45 -21.98 -9.14
CA GLY A 185 45.87 -20.67 -8.65
C GLY A 185 46.45 -20.85 -7.26
N GLU A 186 47.68 -20.38 -7.07
CA GLU A 186 48.42 -20.49 -5.80
C GLU A 186 47.58 -20.00 -4.59
N PRO A 187 47.60 -20.71 -3.46
CA PRO A 187 46.86 -20.32 -2.28
C PRO A 187 47.53 -19.12 -1.60
N CYS A 188 46.92 -17.94 -1.72
CA CYS A 188 47.20 -16.81 -0.83
C CYS A 188 46.71 -17.15 0.58
N PHE A 189 47.66 -17.49 1.47
CA PHE A 189 47.44 -17.59 2.91
C PHE A 189 47.06 -16.20 3.46
N PHE A 190 45.78 -16.01 3.82
CA PHE A 190 45.37 -14.91 4.67
C PHE A 190 45.46 -15.37 6.14
N PRO A 191 46.19 -14.66 7.02
CA PRO A 191 46.21 -14.98 8.44
C PRO A 191 44.84 -14.69 9.07
N ALA A 192 44.35 -15.65 9.86
CA ALA A 192 43.10 -15.55 10.60
C ALA A 192 43.13 -14.36 11.57
N ALA A 193 42.05 -13.59 11.60
CA ALA A 193 41.84 -12.52 12.55
C ALA A 193 41.80 -13.06 14.00
N PRO A 194 42.37 -12.35 14.98
CA PRO A 194 42.38 -12.77 16.37
C PRO A 194 40.96 -12.75 16.96
N THR A 195 40.58 -13.87 17.57
CA THR A 195 39.33 -14.05 18.32
C THR A 195 39.27 -13.07 19.50
N PRO A 196 38.16 -12.33 19.71
CA PRO A 196 38.04 -11.44 20.85
C PRO A 196 37.94 -12.25 22.16
N LEU A 197 38.75 -11.82 23.13
CA LEU A 197 38.84 -12.34 24.49
C LEU A 197 37.46 -12.18 25.17
N GLN A 198 36.82 -13.28 25.54
CA GLN A 198 35.59 -13.26 26.36
C GLN A 198 35.98 -13.03 27.82
N ASP A 199 35.73 -11.82 28.32
CA ASP A 199 35.79 -11.51 29.75
C ASP A 199 34.66 -12.21 30.49
N ARG A 200 35.05 -13.23 31.26
CA ARG A 200 34.19 -14.00 32.16
C ARG A 200 34.04 -13.23 33.48
N HIS A 201 33.00 -12.41 33.60
CA HIS A 201 32.57 -11.90 34.91
C HIS A 201 31.83 -13.02 35.68
N GLN A 202 32.43 -13.51 36.75
CA GLN A 202 31.73 -14.28 37.79
C GLN A 202 31.02 -13.33 38.75
N PRO A 203 29.75 -13.56 39.13
CA PRO A 203 29.13 -12.88 40.24
C PRO A 203 29.55 -13.53 41.57
N GLU A 204 30.09 -12.71 42.47
CA GLU A 204 30.39 -13.09 43.86
C GLU A 204 29.08 -13.30 44.63
N SER A 205 28.96 -14.46 45.27
CA SER A 205 27.91 -14.80 46.20
C SER A 205 28.23 -14.24 47.59
N THR A 206 27.50 -13.22 48.03
CA THR A 206 27.49 -12.80 49.44
C THR A 206 26.40 -13.53 50.21
N SER A 207 26.82 -14.08 51.36
CA SER A 207 25.99 -14.70 52.40
C SER A 207 25.26 -13.65 53.25
#